data_AF-A0A9P0JRK0-F1
#
_entry.id   AF-A0A9P0JRK0-F1
#
_cell.length_a   1.000
_cell.length_b   1.000
_cell.length_c   1.000
_cell.angle_alpha   90.00
_cell.angle_beta   90.00
_cell.angle_gamma   90.00
#
_symmetry.space_group_name_H-M   'P 1'
#
loop_
_entity.id
_entity.type
_entity.pdbx_description
1 polymer ?
#
loop_
_entity_poly.entity_id
_entity_poly.type
_entity_poly.pdbx_seq_one_letter_code
_entity_poly.pdbx_strand_id
1 'polypeptide(L)'
;MTQKSSALRNLFVTVGTTKFPKLIHSFTKKEVLDTLISLGITFVQLQTGKDFTGPKLDPDMEQLCSIRAEFGSTIVERNWEE
;
A
#
# COMPACT_ATOMS: atom_id res chain seq x y z
N MET A 1 -11.94 13.78 24.26
CA MET A 1 -10.79 12.86 24.22
C MET A 1 -11.22 11.62 23.47
N THR A 2 -11.00 11.57 22.16
CA THR A 2 -11.44 10.44 21.33
C THR A 2 -10.42 9.32 21.51
N GLN A 3 -10.85 8.20 22.09
CA GLN A 3 -10.04 6.97 22.16
C GLN A 3 -9.54 6.63 20.75
N LYS A 4 -8.24 6.80 20.50
CA LYS A 4 -7.56 6.26 19.32
C LYS A 4 -7.60 4.75 19.46
N SER A 5 -8.62 4.13 18.86
CA SER A 5 -8.72 2.67 18.75
C SER A 5 -7.42 2.12 18.18
N SER A 6 -6.86 1.14 18.88
CA SER A 6 -5.76 0.27 18.44
C SER A 6 -6.19 -0.56 17.23
N ALA A 7 -6.33 0.09 16.07
CA ALA A 7 -6.87 -0.56 14.88
C ALA A 7 -5.81 -0.63 13.80
N LEU A 8 -5.28 -1.83 13.60
CA LEU A 8 -4.80 -2.27 12.29
C LEU A 8 -5.94 -2.02 11.28
N ARG A 9 -5.75 -1.09 10.35
CA ARG A 9 -6.66 -0.92 9.21
C ARG A 9 -5.95 -1.43 7.96
N ASN A 10 -5.98 -2.74 7.80
CA ASN A 10 -5.39 -3.42 6.65
C ASN A 10 -6.34 -3.34 5.46
N LEU A 11 -5.81 -2.99 4.29
CA LEU A 11 -6.54 -2.98 3.03
C LEU A 11 -5.99 -4.09 2.12
N PHE A 12 -6.84 -5.02 1.73
CA PHE A 12 -6.50 -6.05 0.76
C PHE A 12 -7.19 -5.73 -0.57
N VAL A 13 -6.40 -5.55 -1.63
CA VAL A 13 -6.87 -5.24 -2.97
C VAL A 13 -6.54 -6.42 -3.88
N THR A 14 -7.57 -7.14 -4.29
CA THR A 14 -7.46 -8.21 -5.26
C THR A 14 -8.04 -7.75 -6.59
N VAL A 15 -7.35 -8.03 -7.69
CA VAL A 15 -7.88 -7.85 -9.04
C VAL A 15 -8.05 -9.22 -9.68
N GLY A 16 -9.27 -9.52 -10.14
CA GLY A 16 -9.55 -10.77 -10.83
C GLY A 16 -8.66 -10.92 -12.06
N THR A 17 -7.79 -11.92 -12.03
CA THR A 17 -7.09 -12.60 -13.15
C THR A 17 -6.36 -11.76 -14.21
N THR A 18 -6.29 -10.44 -14.10
CA THR A 18 -5.66 -9.59 -15.10
C THR A 18 -4.55 -8.76 -14.48
N LYS A 19 -3.37 -8.78 -15.12
CA LYS A 19 -2.23 -7.93 -14.77
C LYS A 19 -2.67 -6.47 -14.87
N PHE A 20 -2.92 -5.79 -13.75
CA PHE A 20 -3.30 -4.38 -13.71
C PHE A 20 -2.20 -3.48 -13.11
N PRO A 21 -1.04 -3.31 -13.79
CA PRO A 21 -0.03 -2.32 -13.41
C PRO A 21 -0.62 -0.93 -13.17
N LYS A 22 -1.66 -0.54 -13.94
CA LYS A 22 -2.33 0.75 -13.79
C LYS A 22 -3.00 0.92 -12.43
N LEU A 23 -3.64 -0.11 -11.89
CA LEU A 23 -4.27 -0.04 -10.57
C LEU A 23 -3.19 0.05 -9.49
N ILE A 24 -2.18 -0.80 -9.58
CA ILE A 24 -1.07 -0.84 -8.63
C ILE A 24 -0.35 0.51 -8.60
N HIS A 25 -0.02 1.07 -9.77
CA HIS A 25 0.60 2.39 -9.89
C HIS A 25 -0.30 3.50 -9.35
N SER A 26 -1.63 3.37 -9.45
CA SER A 26 -2.55 4.36 -8.90
C SER A 26 -2.57 4.30 -7.38
N PHE A 27 -2.54 3.10 -6.80
CA PHE A 27 -2.46 2.91 -5.35
C PHE A 27 -1.14 3.41 -4.75
N THR A 28 -0.05 3.40 -5.53
CA THR A 28 1.26 3.88 -5.06
C THR A 28 1.50 5.37 -5.33
N LYS A 29 0.50 6.11 -5.80
CA LYS A 29 0.59 7.57 -5.89
C LYS A 29 0.50 8.19 -4.50
N LYS A 30 1.27 9.26 -4.30
CA LYS A 30 1.30 10.05 -3.07
C LYS A 30 -0.11 10.40 -2.56
N GLU A 31 -0.93 11.02 -3.42
CA GLU A 31 -2.29 11.45 -3.05
C GLU A 31 -3.17 10.32 -2.51
N VAL A 32 -3.04 9.13 -3.09
CA VAL A 32 -3.82 7.96 -2.67
C VAL A 32 -3.30 7.42 -1.35
N LEU A 33 -1.98 7.27 -1.20
CA LEU A 33 -1.36 6.81 0.04
C LEU A 33 -1.61 7.78 1.20
N ASP A 34 -1.52 9.09 0.99
CA ASP A 34 -1.86 10.12 1.98
C ASP A 34 -3.32 9.99 2.44
N THR A 35 -4.23 9.78 1.49
CA THR A 35 -5.65 9.56 1.79
C THR A 35 -5.84 8.30 2.63
N LEU A 36 -5.24 7.18 2.24
CA LEU A 36 -5.31 5.93 3.00
C LEU A 36 -4.76 6.10 4.42
N ILE A 37 -3.62 6.76 4.57
CA ILE A 37 -3.01 7.08 5.86
C ILE A 37 -3.93 7.96 6.72
N SER A 38 -4.57 8.98 6.13
CA SER A 38 -5.52 9.86 6.84
C SER A 38 -6.76 9.10 7.34
N LEU A 39 -7.16 8.05 6.60
CA LEU A 39 -8.21 7.10 6.98
C LEU A 39 -7.70 6.06 7.99
N GLY A 40 -6.45 6.16 8.45
CA GLY A 40 -5.81 5.26 9.40
C GLY A 40 -5.38 3.93 8.80
N ILE A 41 -5.41 3.77 7.48
CA ILE A 41 -4.93 2.57 6.77
C ILE A 41 -3.41 2.61 6.73
N THR A 42 -2.78 1.59 7.29
CA THR A 42 -1.32 1.52 7.45
C THR A 42 -0.68 0.34 6.73
N PHE A 43 -1.51 -0.53 6.16
CA PHE A 43 -1.08 -1.71 5.43
C PHE A 43 -1.99 -1.91 4.22
N VAL A 44 -1.37 -2.03 3.04
CA VAL A 44 -2.06 -2.31 1.79
C VAL A 44 -1.40 -3.50 1.12
N GLN A 45 -2.14 -4.58 0.91
CA GLN A 45 -1.68 -5.72 0.11
C GLN A 45 -2.41 -5.72 -1.23
N LEU A 46 -1.65 -5.60 -2.31
CA LEU A 46 -2.11 -5.66 -3.68
C LEU A 46 -1.75 -7.02 -4.26
N GLN A 47 -2.72 -7.78 -4.77
CA GLN A 47 -2.42 -9.03 -5.49
C GLN A 47 -1.97 -8.70 -6.93
N THR A 48 -0.71 -8.97 -7.27
CA THR A 48 -0.06 -8.49 -8.50
C THR A 48 0.38 -9.60 -9.46
N GLY A 49 0.45 -10.84 -8.99
CA GLY A 49 0.96 -11.99 -9.73
C GLY A 49 2.50 -12.08 -9.70
N LYS A 50 3.05 -13.24 -10.09
CA LYS A 50 4.50 -13.52 -10.00
C LYS A 50 5.36 -12.69 -10.96
N ASP A 51 4.78 -12.19 -12.05
CA ASP A 51 5.51 -11.49 -13.12
C ASP A 51 5.53 -9.96 -12.94
N PHE A 52 4.99 -9.43 -11.84
CA PHE A 52 4.95 -7.99 -11.61
C PHE A 52 6.25 -7.52 -10.96
N THR A 53 6.94 -6.58 -11.61
CA THR A 53 8.26 -6.08 -11.20
C THR A 53 8.23 -5.05 -10.08
N GLY A 54 7.07 -4.83 -9.46
CA GLY A 54 6.88 -3.87 -8.37
C GLY A 54 6.65 -2.43 -8.86
N PRO A 55 5.91 -1.61 -8.12
CA PRO A 55 5.77 -0.18 -8.39
C PRO A 55 6.96 0.58 -7.77
N LYS A 56 7.16 1.82 -8.20
CA LYS A 56 8.04 2.78 -7.50
C LYS A 56 7.17 3.70 -6.65
N LEU A 57 7.60 3.97 -5.41
CA LEU A 57 6.98 5.02 -4.61
C LEU A 57 7.38 6.39 -5.14
N ASP A 58 6.54 7.36 -4.82
CA ASP A 58 6.94 8.76 -4.88
C ASP A 58 8.08 9.00 -3.87
N PRO A 59 9.13 9.78 -4.20
CA PRO A 59 10.24 10.07 -3.29
C PRO A 59 9.80 10.59 -1.91
N ASP A 60 8.73 11.38 -1.86
CA ASP A 60 8.18 11.90 -0.59
C ASP A 60 7.57 10.80 0.27
N MET A 61 7.16 9.69 -0.35
CA MET A 61 6.57 8.53 0.31
C MET A 61 7.59 7.47 0.69
N GLU A 62 8.80 7.47 0.14
CA GLU A 62 9.85 6.49 0.46
C GLU A 62 10.30 6.57 1.94
N GLN A 63 10.17 7.75 2.56
CA GLN A 63 10.45 7.93 3.99
C GLN A 63 9.31 7.39 4.87
N LEU A 64 8.07 7.52 4.39
CA LEU A 64 6.86 7.22 5.17
C LEU A 64 6.35 5.80 4.96
N CYS A 65 6.67 5.18 3.83
CA CYS A 65 6.16 3.87 3.42
C CYS A 65 7.28 3.01 2.86
N SER A 66 7.15 1.70 3.02
CA SER A 66 8.01 0.71 2.36
C SER A 66 7.20 -0.14 1.38
N ILE A 67 7.87 -0.66 0.36
CA ILE A 67 7.32 -1.64 -0.57
C ILE A 67 8.08 -2.95 -0.42
N ARG A 68 7.34 -4.06 -0.32
CA ARG A 68 7.91 -5.40 -0.52
C ARG A 68 7.06 -6.25 -1.46
N ALA A 69 7.68 -7.23 -2.10
CA ALA A 69 7.00 -8.22 -2.92
C ALA A 69 6.99 -9.58 -2.18
N GLU A 70 5.82 -10.20 -2.08
CA GLU A 70 5.64 -11.44 -1.33
C GLU A 70 4.59 -12.34 -2.01
N PHE A 71 4.95 -13.58 -2.35
CA PHE A 71 4.05 -14.60 -2.93
C PHE A 71 3.12 -14.12 -4.07
N GLY A 72 3.61 -13.24 -4.96
CA GLY A 72 2.79 -12.68 -6.05
C GLY A 72 1.86 -11.55 -5.61
N SER A 73 2.18 -10.90 -4.49
CA SER A 73 1.58 -9.67 -4.01
C SER A 73 2.64 -8.58 -3.87
N THR A 74 2.19 -7.33 -3.95
CA THR A 74 2.95 -6.14 -3.56
C THR A 74 2.32 -5.59 -2.29
N ILE A 75 3.12 -5.44 -1.26
CA ILE A 75 2.72 -4.89 0.03
C ILE A 75 3.29 -3.49 0.14
N VAL A 76 2.43 -2.53 0.51
CA VAL A 76 2.80 -1.17 0.90
C VAL A 76 2.43 -1.00 2.37
N GLU A 77 3.41 -0.68 3.20
CA GLU A 77 3.21 -0.49 4.64
C GLU A 77 3.78 0.85 5.08
N ARG A 78 3.13 1.47 6.07
CA ARG A 78 3.63 2.69 6.68
C ARG A 78 4.77 2.37 7.64
N ASN A 79 5.89 3.08 7.51
CA ASN A 79 6.98 3.05 8.47
C ASN A 79 6.52 3.76 9.75
N TRP A 80 6.66 3.10 10.90
CA TRP A 80 6.53 3.76 12.19
C TRP A 80 7.90 4.27 12.60
N GLU A 81 8.06 5.58 12.72
CA GLU A 81 9.10 6.11 13.61
C GLU A 81 8.63 5.81 15.04
N GLU A 82 9.43 5.03 15.78
CA GLU A 82 9.26 4.84 17.23
C GLU A 82 9.37 6.18 17.99
#